data_AF-A0A6C0AJH5-F1
#
_entry.id   AF-A0A6C0AJH5-F1
#
_cell.length_a   1.000
_cell.length_b   1.000
_cell.length_c   1.000
_cell.angle_alpha   90.00
_cell.angle_beta   90.00
_cell.angle_gamma   90.00
#
_symmetry.space_group_name_H-M   'P 1'
#
loop_
_entity.id
_entity.type
_entity.pdbx_description
1 polymer ?
#
loop_
_entity_poly.entity_id
_entity_poly.type
_entity_poly.pdbx_seq_one_letter_code
_entity_poly.pdbx_strand_id
1 'polypeptide(L)'
;MVQDVAVNDVLMGDDSTPRRVLSLARGTDELYKVQSVKGDSYIVNQEHILCLKHTGQNDVTEITVTDFLKKSKKMQRNLKGYSTGVDFEPKKIEFDPYVLGVWLGDGSKRDPVICSQDSAILSYLRKFGKENGLSLNYQSGYEYRMSSDSPKGPNMFLQFLQENNLINNKHVPSHFKINSRDVRLQVLAGLIDTDGYLTNNCYEITQKSKLLADDIVFLARSLGFMTTTKKVQKSCMYNGDRRVGTYYRTNIIGEISDIPVKILRKQGGIRKMNKDPLKYGIQVIPQGKGDYYGFTLDGNNRYVLGNFTVTHNTCTAIQVAEEYILRPEFQDKKVLVVASSAVQENFRTQIFDVTRVKQDPTGLLMSQQCTGRRYLEQLERAQTEGLRWENPENREKLNSIVQKMIDDFYDFSGGIQFANLVDKKKTNLSAADFTAWVHETFDGRLLIVDEAHSLREDDTKENKLMSESIQRIAQIANGMTLVFLTATPMFNGFQEIMIFFNIFLWNDKRQTAKQRITANTIFNGDGTFKTA
;
A
#
# COMPACT_ATOMS: atom_id res chain seq x y z
N MET A 1 2.83 -3.56 12.73
CA MET A 1 1.43 -3.80 12.31
C MET A 1 0.90 -2.50 11.68
N VAL A 2 -0.30 -2.47 11.10
CA VAL A 2 -0.80 -1.27 10.38
C VAL A 2 -0.92 -0.04 11.31
N GLN A 3 -1.25 -0.24 12.59
CA GLN A 3 -1.36 0.81 13.59
C GLN A 3 -0.02 1.45 13.98
N ASP A 4 1.10 0.81 13.65
CA ASP A 4 2.45 1.29 13.96
C ASP A 4 3.04 2.16 12.83
N VAL A 5 2.33 2.27 11.70
CA VAL A 5 2.75 3.12 10.58
C VAL A 5 2.68 4.59 11.00
N ALA A 6 3.74 5.33 10.70
CA ALA A 6 3.90 6.74 11.00
C ALA A 6 3.96 7.59 9.73
N VAL A 7 3.68 8.90 9.88
CA VAL A 7 3.89 9.87 8.80
C VAL A 7 5.36 9.87 8.41
N ASN A 8 5.64 9.96 7.10
CA ASN A 8 6.93 9.82 6.45
C ASN A 8 7.50 8.40 6.35
N ASP A 9 6.84 7.38 6.92
CA ASP A 9 7.21 6.00 6.62
C ASP A 9 7.09 5.74 5.11
N VAL A 10 7.91 4.82 4.62
CA VAL A 10 7.92 4.44 3.21
C VAL A 10 7.39 3.02 3.08
N LEU A 11 6.28 2.87 2.39
CA LEU A 11 5.67 1.60 2.03
C LEU A 11 6.08 1.21 0.61
N MET A 12 5.88 -0.07 0.29
CA MET A 12 6.18 -0.61 -1.03
C MET A 12 4.95 -0.48 -1.96
N GLY A 13 5.12 0.19 -3.10
CA GLY A 13 4.11 0.29 -4.15
C GLY A 13 3.87 -1.02 -4.89
N ASP A 14 2.77 -1.10 -5.65
CA ASP A 14 2.47 -2.24 -6.53
C ASP A 14 3.37 -2.31 -7.78
N ASP A 15 4.09 -1.24 -8.06
CA ASP A 15 5.06 -1.07 -9.14
C ASP A 15 6.53 -1.14 -8.67
N SER A 16 6.75 -1.62 -7.44
CA SER A 16 8.08 -1.70 -6.79
C SER A 16 8.71 -0.36 -6.41
N THR A 17 8.00 0.76 -6.57
CA THR A 17 8.52 2.08 -6.19
C THR A 17 8.04 2.46 -4.78
N PRO A 18 8.80 3.29 -4.04
CA PRO A 18 8.41 3.71 -2.69
C PRO A 18 7.10 4.52 -2.70
N ARG A 19 6.33 4.40 -1.61
CA ARG A 19 5.15 5.20 -1.31
C ARG A 19 5.34 5.86 0.05
N ARG A 20 5.42 7.18 0.12
CA ARG A 20 5.54 7.91 1.38
C ARG A 20 4.17 8.04 2.03
N VAL A 21 4.10 7.73 3.32
CA VAL A 21 2.95 8.01 4.16
C VAL A 21 2.86 9.52 4.40
N LEU A 22 1.82 10.12 3.87
CA LEU A 22 1.55 11.56 3.97
C LEU A 22 0.80 11.88 5.25
N SER A 23 -0.15 11.03 5.62
CA SER A 23 -1.00 11.23 6.79
C SER A 23 -1.58 9.90 7.28
N LEU A 24 -2.03 9.83 8.53
CA LEU A 24 -2.63 8.63 9.13
C LEU A 24 -4.15 8.78 9.15
N ALA A 25 -4.93 7.71 9.29
CA ALA A 25 -6.36 7.80 9.50
C ALA A 25 -6.75 6.79 10.57
N ARG A 26 -7.53 7.19 11.57
CA ARG A 26 -7.95 6.31 12.66
C ARG A 26 -9.38 6.61 13.03
N GLY A 27 -10.13 5.59 13.36
CA GLY A 27 -11.50 5.74 13.82
C GLY A 27 -12.15 4.40 14.08
N THR A 28 -13.45 4.42 14.30
CA THR A 28 -14.25 3.22 14.51
C THR A 28 -15.32 3.15 13.43
N ASP A 29 -15.44 2.02 12.76
CA ASP A 29 -16.35 1.83 11.63
C ASP A 29 -16.77 0.35 11.54
N GLU A 30 -17.74 0.03 10.68
CA GLU A 30 -18.08 -1.36 10.36
C GLU A 30 -16.89 -2.02 9.65
N LEU A 31 -16.37 -3.10 10.23
CA LEU A 31 -15.23 -3.82 9.71
C LEU A 31 -15.66 -5.02 8.89
N TYR A 32 -14.88 -5.28 7.84
CA TYR A 32 -15.06 -6.41 6.94
C TYR A 32 -13.74 -7.14 6.77
N LYS A 33 -13.79 -8.46 6.91
CA LYS A 33 -12.69 -9.35 6.58
C LYS A 33 -12.74 -9.66 5.09
N VAL A 34 -11.73 -9.23 4.36
CA VAL A 34 -11.48 -9.66 2.97
C VAL A 34 -10.73 -10.98 3.02
N GLN A 35 -11.48 -12.06 2.95
CA GLN A 35 -10.94 -13.41 2.99
C GLN A 35 -10.45 -13.86 1.62
N SER A 36 -9.15 -14.15 1.51
CA SER A 36 -8.54 -14.76 0.33
C SER A 36 -8.74 -16.28 0.33
N VAL A 37 -9.06 -16.86 -0.82
CA VAL A 37 -9.09 -18.32 -0.99
C VAL A 37 -7.70 -18.96 -1.14
N LYS A 38 -6.64 -18.14 -1.28
CA LYS A 38 -5.27 -18.61 -1.55
C LYS A 38 -4.22 -18.13 -0.54
N GLY A 39 -4.59 -17.45 0.54
CA GLY A 39 -3.60 -16.92 1.46
C GLY A 39 -4.18 -16.08 2.59
N ASP A 40 -3.38 -15.13 3.04
CA ASP A 40 -3.70 -14.30 4.19
C ASP A 40 -4.89 -13.39 3.88
N SER A 41 -5.72 -13.20 4.91
CA SER A 41 -6.86 -12.29 4.88
C SER A 41 -6.47 -10.98 5.55
N TYR A 42 -7.16 -9.91 5.21
CA TYR A 42 -6.99 -8.60 5.85
C TYR A 42 -8.35 -8.04 6.23
N ILE A 43 -8.35 -7.15 7.22
CA ILE A 43 -9.56 -6.51 7.75
C ILE A 43 -9.50 -5.04 7.39
N VAL A 44 -10.61 -4.52 6.91
CA VAL A 44 -10.75 -3.13 6.43
C VAL A 44 -12.09 -2.59 6.86
N ASN A 45 -12.26 -1.27 6.84
CA ASN A 45 -13.58 -0.66 7.08
C ASN A 45 -14.46 -0.69 5.81
N GLN A 46 -15.72 -0.29 5.97
CA GLN A 46 -16.73 -0.31 4.90
C GLN A 46 -16.40 0.60 3.70
N GLU A 47 -15.68 1.70 3.95
CA GLU A 47 -15.27 2.66 2.91
C GLU A 47 -13.89 2.39 2.31
N HIS A 48 -13.27 1.26 2.67
CA HIS A 48 -11.98 0.86 2.11
C HIS A 48 -12.09 0.52 0.62
N ILE A 49 -11.15 1.02 -0.18
CA ILE A 49 -11.09 0.75 -1.61
C ILE A 49 -10.38 -0.58 -1.88
N LEU A 50 -11.12 -1.55 -2.41
CA LEU A 50 -10.60 -2.83 -2.87
C LEU A 50 -9.99 -2.67 -4.27
N CYS A 51 -8.72 -3.05 -4.42
CA CYS A 51 -8.08 -3.23 -5.74
C CYS A 51 -8.31 -4.64 -6.27
N LEU A 52 -9.18 -4.76 -7.26
CA LEU A 52 -9.59 -6.05 -7.83
C LEU A 52 -9.27 -6.11 -9.32
N LYS A 53 -9.10 -7.30 -9.88
CA LYS A 53 -8.97 -7.52 -11.32
C LYS A 53 -10.11 -8.39 -11.79
N HIS A 54 -10.70 -8.05 -12.93
CA HIS A 54 -11.74 -8.88 -13.51
C HIS A 54 -11.14 -10.18 -14.07
N THR A 55 -11.93 -11.26 -14.04
CA THR A 55 -11.50 -12.54 -14.62
C THR A 55 -11.24 -12.38 -16.11
N GLY A 56 -10.04 -12.73 -16.56
CA GLY A 56 -9.61 -12.60 -17.96
C GLY A 56 -9.06 -11.22 -18.35
N GLN A 57 -9.06 -10.23 -17.45
CA GLN A 57 -8.53 -8.89 -17.70
C GLN A 57 -7.40 -8.55 -16.72
N ASN A 58 -6.51 -7.65 -17.11
CA ASN A 58 -5.38 -7.21 -16.28
C ASN A 58 -5.60 -5.85 -15.62
N ASP A 59 -6.62 -5.12 -16.02
CA ASP A 59 -6.94 -3.80 -15.49
C ASP A 59 -7.48 -3.88 -14.06
N VAL A 60 -7.15 -2.86 -13.26
CA VAL A 60 -7.43 -2.83 -11.82
C VAL A 60 -8.73 -2.08 -11.55
N THR A 61 -9.80 -2.81 -11.25
CA THR A 61 -11.04 -2.22 -10.75
C THR A 61 -10.90 -1.84 -9.28
N GLU A 62 -11.06 -0.56 -8.99
CA GLU A 62 -11.18 -0.01 -7.63
C GLU A 62 -12.65 0.12 -7.25
N ILE A 63 -13.02 -0.40 -6.08
CA ILE A 63 -14.40 -0.38 -5.59
C ILE A 63 -14.42 -0.41 -4.07
N THR A 64 -15.26 0.39 -3.42
CA THR A 64 -15.40 0.34 -1.96
C THR A 64 -15.98 -1.01 -1.50
N VAL A 65 -15.75 -1.38 -0.25
CA VAL A 65 -16.37 -2.59 0.32
C VAL A 65 -17.89 -2.51 0.24
N THR A 66 -18.46 -1.37 0.63
CA THR A 66 -19.91 -1.09 0.53
C THR A 66 -20.44 -1.33 -0.88
N ASP A 67 -19.79 -0.80 -1.91
CA ASP A 67 -20.27 -0.95 -3.28
C ASP A 67 -20.02 -2.35 -3.86
N PHE A 68 -18.92 -3.00 -3.49
CA PHE A 68 -18.68 -4.40 -3.86
C PHE A 68 -19.83 -5.30 -3.37
N LEU A 69 -20.29 -5.08 -2.14
CA LEU A 69 -21.39 -5.85 -1.54
C LEU A 69 -22.73 -5.65 -2.25
N LYS A 70 -22.98 -4.47 -2.83
CA LYS A 70 -24.20 -4.18 -3.64
C LYS A 70 -24.19 -4.88 -5.01
N LYS A 71 -23.03 -5.30 -5.52
CA LYS A 71 -22.93 -5.94 -6.84
C LYS A 71 -23.53 -7.34 -6.85
N SER A 72 -23.93 -7.82 -8.04
CA SER A 72 -24.45 -9.18 -8.19
C SER A 72 -23.42 -10.24 -7.79
N LYS A 73 -23.89 -11.40 -7.30
CA LYS A 73 -23.00 -12.52 -6.92
C LYS A 73 -22.13 -13.02 -8.07
N LYS A 74 -22.59 -12.87 -9.32
CA LYS A 74 -21.79 -13.17 -10.51
C LYS A 74 -20.62 -12.19 -10.63
N MET A 75 -20.88 -10.89 -10.47
CA MET A 75 -19.86 -9.85 -10.55
C MET A 75 -18.85 -9.98 -9.40
N GLN A 76 -19.31 -10.13 -8.16
CA GLN A 76 -18.44 -10.37 -6.99
C GLN A 76 -17.49 -11.56 -7.21
N ARG A 77 -17.98 -12.63 -7.85
CA ARG A 77 -17.17 -13.81 -8.16
C ARG A 77 -16.16 -13.55 -9.27
N ASN A 78 -16.44 -12.64 -10.20
CA ASN A 78 -15.56 -12.33 -11.32
C ASN A 78 -14.46 -11.33 -10.98
N LEU A 79 -14.68 -10.48 -9.98
CA LEU A 79 -13.62 -9.64 -9.40
C LEU A 79 -12.74 -10.46 -8.46
N LYS A 80 -11.43 -10.40 -8.71
CA LYS A 80 -10.41 -11.16 -8.02
C LYS A 80 -9.49 -10.21 -7.27
N GLY A 81 -9.14 -10.55 -6.04
CA GLY A 81 -7.97 -9.96 -5.42
C GLY A 81 -6.73 -10.39 -6.20
N TYR A 82 -5.66 -9.60 -6.13
CA TYR A 82 -4.41 -9.93 -6.77
C TYR A 82 -3.21 -9.53 -5.90
N SER A 83 -2.12 -10.24 -6.12
CA SER A 83 -0.81 -9.93 -5.56
C SER A 83 0.18 -9.63 -6.68
N THR A 84 1.32 -9.05 -6.34
CA THR A 84 2.40 -8.78 -7.29
C THR A 84 3.77 -9.12 -6.68
N GLY A 85 4.74 -9.45 -7.53
CA GLY A 85 6.14 -9.44 -7.11
C GLY A 85 6.61 -8.00 -6.94
N VAL A 86 7.72 -7.82 -6.23
CA VAL A 86 8.37 -6.52 -6.07
C VAL A 86 9.85 -6.64 -6.35
N ASP A 87 10.42 -5.59 -6.90
CA ASP A 87 11.85 -5.44 -7.13
C ASP A 87 12.43 -4.49 -6.07
N PHE A 88 13.35 -5.02 -5.26
CA PHE A 88 14.04 -4.24 -4.25
C PHE A 88 15.34 -3.67 -4.82
N GLU A 89 15.75 -2.53 -4.27
CA GLU A 89 17.07 -1.95 -4.52
C GLU A 89 18.18 -2.99 -4.29
N PRO A 90 19.04 -3.24 -5.31
CA PRO A 90 20.15 -4.18 -5.18
C PRO A 90 21.13 -3.76 -4.08
N LYS A 91 21.53 -4.72 -3.25
CA LYS A 91 22.56 -4.52 -2.23
C LYS A 91 23.72 -5.45 -2.52
N LYS A 92 24.95 -4.93 -2.38
CA LYS A 92 26.15 -5.75 -2.46
C LYS A 92 26.09 -6.84 -1.39
N ILE A 93 26.39 -8.07 -1.79
CA ILE A 93 26.52 -9.23 -0.90
C ILE A 93 27.90 -9.83 -1.08
N GLU A 94 28.47 -10.34 0.00
CA GLU A 94 29.82 -10.93 0.03
C GLU A 94 29.78 -12.46 0.09
N PHE A 95 28.58 -13.04 0.22
CA PHE A 95 28.37 -14.47 0.30
C PHE A 95 27.44 -14.95 -0.81
N ASP A 96 27.73 -16.12 -1.37
CA ASP A 96 26.99 -16.64 -2.50
C ASP A 96 25.54 -17.01 -2.09
N PRO A 97 24.51 -16.45 -2.77
CA PRO A 97 23.12 -16.65 -2.39
C PRO A 97 22.65 -18.09 -2.59
N TYR A 98 23.15 -18.79 -3.61
CA TYR A 98 22.79 -20.19 -3.85
C TYR A 98 23.37 -21.09 -2.77
N VAL A 99 24.65 -20.89 -2.39
CA VAL A 99 25.30 -21.63 -1.29
C VAL A 99 24.57 -21.42 0.03
N LEU A 100 24.11 -20.19 0.31
CA LEU A 100 23.26 -19.92 1.47
C LEU A 100 21.98 -20.76 1.43
N GLY A 101 21.28 -20.78 0.29
CA GLY A 101 20.07 -21.58 0.12
C GLY A 101 20.30 -23.07 0.37
N VAL A 102 21.38 -23.62 -0.18
CA VAL A 102 21.78 -25.03 0.04
C VAL A 102 22.04 -25.31 1.53
N TRP A 103 22.79 -24.45 2.21
CA TRP A 103 23.08 -24.64 3.63
C TRP A 103 21.82 -24.47 4.51
N LEU A 104 20.91 -23.58 4.15
CA LEU A 104 19.66 -23.42 4.89
C LEU A 104 18.81 -24.69 4.87
N GLY A 105 18.78 -25.40 3.74
CA GLY A 105 18.12 -26.70 3.66
C GLY A 105 18.92 -27.81 4.35
N ASP A 106 19.97 -28.28 3.67
CA ASP A 106 20.71 -29.50 4.07
C ASP A 106 21.97 -29.24 4.91
N GLY A 107 22.21 -28.00 5.31
CA GLY A 107 23.31 -27.65 6.21
C GLY A 107 23.12 -28.14 7.64
N SER A 108 24.22 -28.28 8.36
CA SER A 108 24.21 -28.37 9.82
C SER A 108 23.61 -27.11 10.43
N LYS A 109 23.04 -27.23 11.64
CA LYS A 109 22.57 -26.05 12.39
C LYS A 109 23.71 -25.24 12.99
N ARG A 110 24.92 -25.79 13.13
CA ARG A 110 25.96 -25.24 14.02
C ARG A 110 27.23 -24.80 13.32
N ASP A 111 27.44 -25.21 12.08
CA ASP A 111 28.71 -25.05 11.40
C ASP A 111 28.57 -25.19 9.86
N PRO A 112 29.62 -24.86 9.09
CA PRO A 112 29.64 -24.94 7.62
C PRO A 112 29.68 -26.38 7.06
N VAL A 113 28.92 -27.29 7.66
CA VAL A 113 28.73 -28.65 7.16
C VAL A 113 27.45 -28.68 6.32
N ILE A 114 27.49 -29.37 5.19
CA ILE A 114 26.35 -29.61 4.29
C ILE A 114 26.26 -31.11 4.03
N CYS A 115 25.06 -31.67 4.12
CA CYS A 115 24.80 -33.07 3.82
C CYS A 115 24.21 -33.20 2.41
N SER A 116 24.92 -33.73 1.43
CA SER A 116 24.39 -33.85 0.07
C SER A 116 24.98 -35.03 -0.71
N GLN A 117 24.12 -35.69 -1.49
CA GLN A 117 24.50 -36.72 -2.46
C GLN A 117 24.43 -36.22 -3.92
N ASP A 118 23.86 -35.04 -4.16
CA ASP A 118 23.65 -34.51 -5.51
C ASP A 118 24.94 -33.90 -6.06
N SER A 119 25.49 -34.50 -7.11
CA SER A 119 26.78 -34.10 -7.71
C SER A 119 26.79 -32.66 -8.24
N ALA A 120 25.64 -32.15 -8.69
CA ALA A 120 25.49 -30.76 -9.14
C ALA A 120 25.74 -29.77 -7.98
N ILE A 121 25.21 -30.06 -6.79
CA ILE A 121 25.43 -29.26 -5.58
C ILE A 121 26.91 -29.34 -5.18
N LEU A 122 27.47 -30.55 -5.10
CA LEU A 122 28.87 -30.75 -4.69
C LEU A 122 29.87 -30.08 -5.65
N SER A 123 29.61 -30.12 -6.95
CA SER A 123 30.39 -29.44 -7.98
C SER A 123 30.35 -27.92 -7.79
N TYR A 124 29.16 -27.37 -7.55
CA TYR A 124 28.98 -25.94 -7.29
C TYR A 124 29.70 -25.50 -6.01
N LEU A 125 29.53 -26.24 -4.91
CA LEU A 125 30.20 -25.96 -3.63
C LEU A 125 31.72 -26.02 -3.76
N ARG A 126 32.26 -26.97 -4.52
CA ARG A 126 33.72 -27.07 -4.77
C ARG A 126 34.24 -25.86 -5.55
N LYS A 127 33.50 -25.40 -6.56
CA LYS A 127 33.85 -24.19 -7.32
C LYS A 127 33.81 -22.96 -6.41
N PHE A 128 32.71 -22.76 -5.69
CA PHE A 128 32.56 -21.68 -4.71
C PHE A 128 33.71 -21.67 -3.71
N GLY A 129 34.05 -22.83 -3.14
CA GLY A 129 35.15 -22.94 -2.19
C GLY A 129 36.47 -22.47 -2.80
N LYS A 130 36.85 -23.02 -3.96
CA LYS A 130 38.10 -22.64 -4.65
C LYS A 130 38.21 -21.15 -4.95
N GLU A 131 37.11 -20.52 -5.36
CA GLU A 131 37.07 -19.08 -5.67
C GLU A 131 37.19 -18.19 -4.42
N ASN A 132 36.93 -18.76 -3.24
CA ASN A 132 36.86 -18.04 -1.97
C ASN A 132 37.89 -18.53 -0.93
N GLY A 133 38.91 -19.30 -1.35
CA GLY A 133 39.95 -19.82 -0.45
C GLY A 133 39.44 -20.83 0.57
N LEU A 134 38.45 -21.64 0.19
CA LEU A 134 37.88 -22.72 1.00
C LEU A 134 37.95 -24.07 0.27
N SER A 135 38.06 -25.14 1.06
CA SER A 135 38.02 -26.53 0.59
C SER A 135 36.77 -27.23 1.08
N LEU A 136 36.15 -27.99 0.18
CA LEU A 136 35.04 -28.88 0.49
C LEU A 136 35.60 -30.25 0.91
N ASN A 137 35.66 -30.49 2.22
CA ASN A 137 36.27 -31.69 2.80
C ASN A 137 35.20 -32.71 3.18
N TYR A 138 35.33 -33.94 2.68
CA TYR A 138 34.48 -35.06 3.08
C TYR A 138 34.67 -35.39 4.57
N GLN A 139 33.57 -35.65 5.29
CA GLN A 139 33.62 -36.08 6.70
C GLN A 139 33.18 -37.54 6.82
N SER A 140 31.89 -37.81 6.64
CA SER A 140 31.32 -39.16 6.73
C SER A 140 29.97 -39.23 6.02
N GLY A 141 29.59 -40.39 5.48
CA GLY A 141 28.30 -40.56 4.80
C GLY A 141 28.14 -39.60 3.62
N TYR A 142 27.25 -38.63 3.74
CA TYR A 142 27.03 -37.54 2.77
C TYR A 142 27.42 -36.16 3.31
N GLU A 143 28.12 -36.09 4.44
CA GLU A 143 28.51 -34.84 5.08
C GLU A 143 29.83 -34.29 4.51
N TYR A 144 29.81 -33.02 4.14
CA TYR A 144 30.96 -32.26 3.67
C TYR A 144 31.10 -30.97 4.46
N ARG A 145 32.31 -30.66 4.91
CA ARG A 145 32.64 -29.43 5.64
C ARG A 145 33.36 -28.45 4.72
N MET A 146 32.85 -27.22 4.64
CA MET A 146 33.61 -26.12 4.05
C MET A 146 34.64 -25.60 5.05
N SER A 147 35.92 -25.75 4.75
CA SER A 147 37.05 -25.38 5.62
C SER A 147 37.93 -24.32 4.96
N SER A 148 38.68 -23.53 5.72
CA SER A 148 39.68 -22.65 5.13
C SER A 148 40.78 -23.47 4.46
N ASP A 149 41.25 -23.02 3.28
CA ASP A 149 42.39 -23.65 2.59
C ASP A 149 43.72 -23.37 3.29
N SER A 150 43.74 -22.44 4.24
CA SER A 150 44.89 -22.18 5.10
C SER A 150 44.62 -22.66 6.53
N PRO A 151 45.52 -23.45 7.16
CA PRO A 151 45.35 -23.93 8.53
C PRO A 151 45.15 -22.82 9.58
N LYS A 152 45.62 -21.60 9.29
CA LYS A 152 45.47 -20.40 10.14
C LYS A 152 44.58 -19.33 9.48
N GLY A 153 43.99 -19.62 8.34
CA GLY A 153 43.14 -18.68 7.60
C GLY A 153 41.74 -18.56 8.22
N PRO A 154 41.08 -17.41 8.08
CA PRO A 154 39.67 -17.29 8.44
C PRO A 154 38.82 -18.22 7.56
N ASN A 155 37.74 -18.75 8.12
CA ASN A 155 36.71 -19.47 7.36
C ASN A 155 35.56 -18.51 7.09
N MET A 156 35.54 -17.90 5.90
CA MET A 156 34.54 -16.89 5.54
C MET A 156 33.11 -17.41 5.68
N PHE A 157 32.88 -18.71 5.46
CA PHE A 157 31.55 -19.29 5.60
C PHE A 157 31.15 -19.34 7.07
N LEU A 158 32.01 -19.84 7.96
CA LEU A 158 31.72 -19.82 9.39
C LEU A 158 31.49 -18.38 9.91
N GLN A 159 32.36 -17.44 9.49
CA GLN A 159 32.24 -16.03 9.83
C GLN A 159 30.90 -15.45 9.38
N PHE A 160 30.52 -15.70 8.12
CA PHE A 160 29.23 -15.29 7.58
C PHE A 160 28.05 -15.84 8.40
N LEU A 161 28.10 -17.13 8.80
CA LEU A 161 27.05 -17.74 9.63
C LEU A 161 26.95 -17.08 11.02
N GLN A 162 28.08 -16.69 11.60
CA GLN A 162 28.14 -16.02 12.90
C GLN A 162 27.61 -14.59 12.83
N GLU A 163 28.09 -13.81 11.87
CA GLU A 163 27.70 -12.40 11.66
C GLU A 163 26.21 -12.25 11.37
N ASN A 164 25.62 -13.23 10.70
CA ASN A 164 24.20 -13.24 10.36
C ASN A 164 23.31 -14.01 11.34
N ASN A 165 23.84 -14.39 12.50
CA ASN A 165 23.11 -15.10 13.55
C ASN A 165 22.37 -16.35 13.01
N LEU A 166 23.04 -17.14 12.17
CA LEU A 166 22.50 -18.34 11.55
C LEU A 166 22.79 -19.62 12.35
N ILE A 167 23.80 -19.57 13.22
CA ILE A 167 24.17 -20.67 14.12
C ILE A 167 23.03 -20.96 15.10
N ASN A 168 22.49 -22.17 15.03
CA ASN A 168 21.29 -22.65 15.74
C ASN A 168 20.00 -21.86 15.44
N ASN A 169 20.02 -20.98 14.45
CA ASN A 169 18.91 -20.08 14.12
C ASN A 169 18.79 -19.93 12.60
N LYS A 170 18.52 -21.04 11.89
CA LYS A 170 18.37 -21.03 10.43
C LYS A 170 17.17 -20.15 10.03
N HIS A 171 17.47 -19.08 9.31
CA HIS A 171 16.54 -18.13 8.71
C HIS A 171 17.21 -17.51 7.48
N VAL A 172 16.46 -16.86 6.58
CA VAL A 172 17.07 -16.11 5.47
C VAL A 172 17.37 -14.70 5.97
N PRO A 173 18.64 -14.23 5.96
CA PRO A 173 18.99 -12.90 6.42
C PRO A 173 18.27 -11.80 5.61
N SER A 174 17.90 -10.69 6.28
CA SER A 174 17.10 -9.62 5.65
C SER A 174 17.75 -8.99 4.41
N HIS A 175 19.07 -8.87 4.38
CA HIS A 175 19.81 -8.32 3.24
C HIS A 175 19.92 -9.29 2.04
N PHE A 176 19.50 -10.55 2.19
CA PHE A 176 19.23 -11.46 1.07
C PHE A 176 17.74 -11.48 0.70
N LYS A 177 16.84 -11.37 1.70
CA LYS A 177 15.38 -11.30 1.47
C LYS A 177 14.94 -10.03 0.76
N ILE A 178 15.56 -8.90 1.06
CA ILE A 178 15.25 -7.56 0.54
C ILE A 178 16.43 -7.12 -0.31
N ASN A 179 16.55 -7.75 -1.47
CA ASN A 179 17.63 -7.54 -2.43
C ASN A 179 17.10 -7.80 -3.85
N SER A 180 17.95 -7.64 -4.85
CA SER A 180 17.65 -7.88 -6.26
C SER A 180 16.94 -9.22 -6.48
N ARG A 181 16.13 -9.26 -7.54
CA ARG A 181 15.42 -10.46 -7.99
C ARG A 181 16.38 -11.67 -8.12
N ASP A 182 17.54 -11.46 -8.71
CA ASP A 182 18.52 -12.53 -8.94
C ASP A 182 19.05 -13.14 -7.64
N VAL A 183 19.40 -12.31 -6.65
CA VAL A 183 19.86 -12.79 -5.33
C VAL A 183 18.79 -13.66 -4.69
N ARG A 184 17.54 -13.18 -4.67
CA ARG A 184 16.40 -13.91 -4.08
C ARG A 184 16.11 -15.21 -4.83
N LEU A 185 16.19 -15.22 -6.17
CA LEU A 185 16.03 -16.42 -7.00
C LEU A 185 17.10 -17.46 -6.72
N GLN A 186 18.37 -17.06 -6.54
CA GLN A 186 19.45 -17.99 -6.23
C GLN A 186 19.29 -18.60 -4.82
N VAL A 187 18.92 -17.81 -3.81
CA VAL A 187 18.62 -18.35 -2.46
C VAL A 187 17.48 -19.37 -2.55
N LEU A 188 16.39 -19.02 -3.25
CA LEU A 188 15.25 -19.92 -3.43
C LEU A 188 15.63 -21.19 -4.21
N ALA A 189 16.48 -21.07 -5.23
CA ALA A 189 16.98 -22.19 -6.00
C ALA A 189 17.79 -23.17 -5.14
N GLY A 190 18.68 -22.68 -4.27
CA GLY A 190 19.43 -23.52 -3.34
C GLY A 190 18.54 -24.29 -2.37
N LEU A 191 17.52 -23.61 -1.81
CA LEU A 191 16.51 -24.23 -0.93
C LEU A 191 15.67 -25.30 -1.66
N ILE A 192 15.35 -25.08 -2.93
CA ILE A 192 14.61 -26.05 -3.75
C ILE A 192 15.50 -27.24 -4.11
N ASP A 193 16.76 -27.01 -4.45
CA ASP A 193 17.72 -28.07 -4.79
C ASP A 193 18.00 -29.01 -3.62
N THR A 194 17.87 -28.55 -2.38
CA THR A 194 17.94 -29.42 -1.20
C THR A 194 16.57 -30.03 -0.88
N ASP A 195 15.67 -29.23 -0.31
CA ASP A 195 14.42 -29.69 0.33
C ASP A 195 13.21 -29.70 -0.61
N GLY A 196 13.34 -29.09 -1.79
CA GLY A 196 12.26 -28.95 -2.75
C GLY A 196 11.97 -30.21 -3.54
N TYR A 197 10.70 -30.38 -3.91
CA TYR A 197 10.20 -31.44 -4.76
C TYR A 197 9.39 -30.85 -5.90
N LEU A 198 9.76 -31.17 -7.16
CA LEU A 198 9.01 -30.75 -8.34
C LEU A 198 7.87 -31.74 -8.60
N THR A 199 6.64 -31.25 -8.67
CA THR A 199 5.46 -32.05 -9.02
C THR A 199 4.43 -31.20 -9.75
N ASN A 200 3.84 -31.72 -10.82
CA ASN A 200 2.82 -31.02 -11.63
C ASN A 200 3.25 -29.59 -12.02
N ASN A 201 4.53 -29.42 -12.37
CA ASN A 201 5.14 -28.13 -12.68
C ASN A 201 4.97 -27.05 -11.58
N CYS A 202 4.99 -27.49 -10.33
CA CYS A 202 4.99 -26.67 -9.12
C CYS A 202 6.05 -27.22 -8.16
N TYR A 203 6.63 -26.36 -7.32
CA TYR A 203 7.50 -26.83 -6.26
C TYR A 203 6.71 -27.05 -4.97
N GLU A 204 6.97 -28.16 -4.28
CA GLU A 204 6.57 -28.38 -2.90
C GLU A 204 7.84 -28.39 -2.04
N ILE A 205 7.83 -27.67 -0.91
CA ILE A 205 8.90 -27.69 0.09
C ILE A 205 8.28 -27.86 1.47
N THR A 206 8.82 -28.78 2.27
CA THR A 206 8.32 -29.05 3.63
C THR A 206 9.38 -28.69 4.63
N GLN A 207 9.10 -27.75 5.53
CA GLN A 207 10.02 -27.32 6.58
C GLN A 207 9.49 -27.64 7.97
N LYS A 208 10.40 -28.03 8.89
CA LYS A 208 10.07 -28.19 10.31
C LYS A 208 10.10 -26.84 11.05
N SER A 209 11.04 -25.97 10.68
CA SER A 209 11.14 -24.62 11.24
C SER A 209 10.05 -23.74 10.64
N LYS A 210 9.18 -23.16 11.49
CA LYS A 210 8.18 -22.19 11.04
C LYS A 210 8.85 -20.94 10.46
N LEU A 211 9.90 -20.45 11.12
CA LEU A 211 10.63 -19.25 10.70
C LEU A 211 11.18 -19.39 9.28
N LEU A 212 11.88 -20.50 9.00
CA LEU A 212 12.41 -20.76 7.66
C LEU A 212 11.29 -20.98 6.63
N ALA A 213 10.18 -21.62 7.01
CA ALA A 213 9.02 -21.75 6.13
C ALA A 213 8.41 -20.39 5.76
N ASP A 214 8.28 -19.48 6.73
CA ASP A 214 7.78 -18.12 6.52
C ASP A 214 8.75 -17.32 5.63
N ASP A 215 10.06 -17.46 5.82
CA ASP A 215 11.07 -16.82 4.98
C ASP A 215 11.05 -17.32 3.52
N ILE A 216 10.85 -18.62 3.30
CA ILE A 216 10.66 -19.20 1.96
C ILE A 216 9.40 -18.63 1.30
N VAL A 217 8.31 -18.53 2.07
CA VAL A 217 7.05 -17.92 1.60
C VAL A 217 7.28 -16.45 1.23
N PHE A 218 8.01 -15.69 2.05
CA PHE A 218 8.35 -14.30 1.76
C PHE A 218 9.16 -14.19 0.47
N LEU A 219 10.25 -14.95 0.32
CA LEU A 219 11.07 -14.96 -0.88
C LEU A 219 10.22 -15.26 -2.12
N ALA A 220 9.47 -16.36 -2.10
CA ALA A 220 8.66 -16.78 -3.22
C ALA A 220 7.60 -15.73 -3.61
N ARG A 221 6.85 -15.19 -2.64
CA ARG A 221 5.85 -14.15 -2.91
C ARG A 221 6.46 -12.86 -3.42
N SER A 222 7.58 -12.44 -2.83
CA SER A 222 8.30 -11.24 -3.26
C SER A 222 8.81 -11.34 -4.71
N LEU A 223 9.09 -12.55 -5.19
CA LEU A 223 9.50 -12.86 -6.56
C LEU A 223 8.33 -12.97 -7.54
N GLY A 224 7.09 -12.79 -7.08
CA GLY A 224 5.89 -12.92 -7.91
C GLY A 224 5.40 -14.37 -8.08
N PHE A 225 5.80 -15.28 -7.19
CA PHE A 225 5.22 -16.62 -7.12
C PHE A 225 4.06 -16.67 -6.13
N MET A 226 3.01 -17.42 -6.47
CA MET A 226 1.95 -17.73 -5.52
C MET A 226 2.42 -18.85 -4.59
N THR A 227 2.14 -18.71 -3.30
CA THR A 227 2.43 -19.75 -2.30
C THR A 227 1.19 -20.21 -1.57
N THR A 228 1.05 -21.51 -1.33
CA THR A 228 0.09 -22.04 -0.35
C THR A 228 0.80 -22.83 0.73
N THR A 229 0.52 -22.55 2.00
CA THR A 229 1.15 -23.26 3.12
C THR A 229 0.10 -23.98 3.96
N LYS A 230 0.37 -25.24 4.30
CA LYS A 230 -0.47 -26.05 5.20
C LYS A 230 0.38 -26.61 6.34
N LYS A 231 -0.15 -26.53 7.56
CA LYS A 231 0.38 -27.30 8.68
C LYS A 231 0.02 -28.77 8.47
N VAL A 232 0.99 -29.66 8.57
CA VAL A 232 0.81 -31.10 8.40
C VAL A 232 1.52 -31.85 9.53
N GLN A 233 0.93 -32.96 9.99
CA GLN A 233 1.61 -33.89 10.87
C GLN A 233 2.36 -34.90 10.00
N LYS A 234 3.66 -35.07 10.23
CA LYS A 234 4.46 -36.13 9.62
C LYS A 234 5.11 -36.95 10.73
N SER A 235 5.28 -38.25 10.48
CA SER A 235 5.97 -39.14 11.41
C SER A 235 7.19 -39.77 10.75
N CYS A 236 8.27 -39.91 11.49
CA CYS A 236 9.45 -40.69 11.10
C CYS A 236 9.77 -41.72 12.18
N MET A 237 10.47 -42.79 11.77
CA MET A 237 11.10 -43.71 12.71
C MET A 237 12.49 -43.18 13.01
N TYR A 238 12.83 -43.04 14.29
CA TYR A 238 14.17 -42.65 14.73
C TYR A 238 14.61 -43.60 15.84
N ASN A 239 15.68 -44.35 15.61
CA ASN A 239 16.20 -45.37 16.54
C ASN A 239 15.13 -46.37 17.02
N GLY A 240 14.21 -46.78 16.14
CA GLY A 240 13.11 -47.70 16.47
C GLY A 240 11.85 -47.02 17.03
N ASP A 241 11.91 -45.74 17.40
CA ASP A 241 10.76 -45.00 17.93
C ASP A 241 10.05 -44.18 16.87
N ARG A 242 8.72 -44.26 16.84
CA ARG A 242 7.90 -43.39 15.99
C ARG A 242 7.84 -41.98 16.58
N ARG A 243 8.46 -41.02 15.91
CA ARG A 243 8.39 -39.59 16.26
C ARG A 243 7.42 -38.87 15.34
N VAL A 244 6.45 -38.17 15.91
CA VAL A 244 5.51 -37.31 15.17
C VAL A 244 5.93 -35.86 15.36
N GLY A 245 5.87 -35.07 14.30
CA GLY A 245 6.16 -33.64 14.34
C GLY A 245 5.21 -32.84 13.45
N THR A 246 5.03 -31.57 13.83
CA THR A 246 4.34 -30.59 12.99
C THR A 246 5.31 -30.00 11.98
N TYR A 247 4.91 -29.98 10.72
CA TYR A 247 5.67 -29.42 9.60
C TYR A 247 4.82 -28.44 8.81
N TYR A 248 5.49 -27.57 8.06
CA TYR A 248 4.90 -26.56 7.20
C TYR A 248 5.19 -26.93 5.75
N ARG A 249 4.16 -27.36 5.04
CA ARG A 249 4.26 -27.76 3.65
C ARG A 249 3.79 -26.61 2.76
N THR A 250 4.71 -26.09 1.96
CA THR A 250 4.51 -24.93 1.11
C THR A 250 4.60 -25.34 -0.36
N ASN A 251 3.58 -24.99 -1.15
CA ASN A 251 3.64 -25.08 -2.60
C ASN A 251 3.99 -23.72 -3.18
N ILE A 252 4.88 -23.67 -4.17
CA ILE A 252 5.29 -22.49 -4.93
C ILE A 252 4.82 -22.69 -6.38
N ILE A 253 4.03 -21.74 -6.86
CA ILE A 253 3.26 -21.85 -8.10
C ILE A 253 3.41 -20.54 -8.88
N GLY A 254 3.83 -20.64 -10.13
CA GLY A 254 4.07 -19.49 -11.00
C GLY A 254 4.96 -19.89 -12.16
N GLU A 255 5.65 -18.94 -12.77
CA GLU A 255 6.64 -19.22 -13.81
C GLU A 255 7.91 -19.80 -13.19
N ILE A 256 7.82 -21.04 -12.70
CA ILE A 256 8.88 -21.68 -11.92
C ILE A 256 10.16 -21.95 -12.75
N SER A 257 10.09 -21.83 -14.08
CA SER A 257 11.25 -21.89 -14.96
C SER A 257 12.23 -20.72 -14.75
N ASP A 258 11.77 -19.61 -14.15
CA ASP A 258 12.61 -18.49 -13.72
C ASP A 258 13.57 -18.87 -12.58
N ILE A 259 13.27 -19.94 -11.81
CA ILE A 259 14.07 -20.30 -10.64
C ILE A 259 15.29 -21.13 -11.09
N PRO A 260 16.53 -20.62 -10.93
CA PRO A 260 17.73 -21.18 -11.56
C PRO A 260 18.31 -22.38 -10.76
N VAL A 261 17.48 -23.39 -10.52
CA VAL A 261 17.87 -24.65 -9.87
C VAL A 261 18.94 -25.38 -10.70
N LYS A 262 19.90 -26.00 -10.02
CA LYS A 262 21.04 -26.69 -10.66
C LYS A 262 20.76 -28.16 -10.88
N ILE A 263 19.85 -28.77 -10.11
CA ILE A 263 19.52 -30.19 -10.27
C ILE A 263 18.55 -30.35 -11.45
N LEU A 264 18.98 -31.08 -12.48
CA LEU A 264 18.22 -31.29 -13.73
C LEU A 264 16.79 -31.81 -13.49
N ARG A 265 16.62 -32.83 -12.63
CA ARG A 265 15.30 -33.39 -12.29
C ARG A 265 14.37 -32.42 -11.55
N LYS A 266 14.90 -31.31 -11.03
CA LYS A 266 14.15 -30.26 -10.34
C LYS A 266 13.90 -29.05 -11.25
N GLN A 267 14.42 -28.99 -12.47
CA GLN A 267 14.16 -27.87 -13.37
C GLN A 267 12.70 -27.84 -13.81
N GLY A 268 12.01 -26.73 -13.51
CA GLY A 268 10.63 -26.52 -13.89
C GLY A 268 10.47 -26.27 -15.39
N GLY A 269 9.41 -26.81 -15.98
CA GLY A 269 9.05 -26.50 -17.36
C GLY A 269 8.31 -25.16 -17.47
N ILE A 270 8.25 -24.62 -18.69
CA ILE A 270 7.47 -23.42 -19.01
C ILE A 270 6.01 -23.66 -18.65
N ARG A 271 5.40 -22.68 -17.98
CA ARG A 271 4.04 -22.81 -17.49
C ARG A 271 3.03 -22.78 -18.65
N LYS A 272 2.22 -23.84 -18.77
CA LYS A 272 1.21 -23.99 -19.86
C LYS A 272 -0.19 -23.47 -19.55
N MET A 273 -0.54 -23.19 -18.29
CA MET A 273 -1.92 -22.80 -17.97
C MET A 273 -2.16 -21.31 -18.26
N ASN A 274 -3.32 -20.93 -18.80
CA ASN A 274 -3.60 -19.51 -19.07
C ASN A 274 -4.06 -18.72 -17.82
N LYS A 275 -4.28 -19.41 -16.69
CA LYS A 275 -4.74 -18.77 -15.45
C LYS A 275 -3.57 -18.16 -14.69
N ASP A 276 -3.64 -16.85 -14.45
CA ASP A 276 -2.74 -16.12 -13.57
C ASP A 276 -2.84 -16.66 -12.12
N PRO A 277 -1.73 -17.19 -11.55
CA PRO A 277 -1.73 -17.72 -10.19
C PRO A 277 -1.86 -16.64 -9.11
N LEU A 278 -1.44 -15.40 -9.39
CA LEU A 278 -1.48 -14.26 -8.48
C LEU A 278 -2.87 -13.62 -8.37
N LYS A 279 -3.80 -13.97 -9.27
CA LYS A 279 -5.23 -13.64 -9.12
C LYS A 279 -5.95 -14.71 -8.28
N TYR A 280 -6.75 -14.27 -7.33
CA TYR A 280 -7.48 -15.14 -6.41
C TYR A 280 -8.89 -14.65 -6.08
N GLY A 281 -9.78 -15.58 -5.77
CA GLY A 281 -11.11 -15.25 -5.30
C GLY A 281 -11.04 -14.61 -3.91
N ILE A 282 -11.92 -13.65 -3.67
CA ILE A 282 -12.12 -13.04 -2.37
C ILE A 282 -13.56 -13.26 -1.88
N GLN A 283 -13.73 -13.28 -0.58
CA GLN A 283 -15.03 -13.18 0.09
C GLN A 283 -14.96 -12.05 1.10
N VAL A 284 -15.94 -11.15 1.08
CA VAL A 284 -16.05 -10.05 2.03
C VAL A 284 -17.03 -10.47 3.12
N ILE A 285 -16.57 -10.55 4.37
CA ILE A 285 -17.32 -11.07 5.51
C ILE A 285 -17.43 -9.97 6.58
N PRO A 286 -18.63 -9.55 7.00
CA PRO A 286 -18.80 -8.59 8.08
C PRO A 286 -18.14 -9.08 9.37
N GLN A 287 -17.50 -8.19 10.11
CA GLN A 287 -16.90 -8.45 11.42
C GLN A 287 -17.55 -7.62 12.54
N GLY A 288 -18.46 -6.71 12.18
CA GLY A 288 -19.07 -5.75 13.10
C GLY A 288 -18.21 -4.51 13.28
N LYS A 289 -18.69 -3.59 14.12
CA LYS A 289 -18.03 -2.33 14.42
C LYS A 289 -16.72 -2.53 15.20
N GLY A 290 -15.67 -1.84 14.79
CA GLY A 290 -14.37 -1.87 15.47
C GLY A 290 -13.42 -0.79 14.97
N ASP A 291 -12.24 -0.72 15.58
CA ASP A 291 -11.25 0.30 15.23
C ASP A 291 -10.53 -0.03 13.92
N TYR A 292 -10.36 0.99 13.08
CA TYR A 292 -9.59 0.91 11.86
C TYR A 292 -8.39 1.87 11.90
N TYR A 293 -7.36 1.49 11.15
CA TYR A 293 -6.13 2.25 10.97
C TYR A 293 -5.84 2.28 9.47
N GLY A 294 -5.80 3.49 8.91
CA GLY A 294 -5.45 3.76 7.52
C GLY A 294 -4.37 4.83 7.46
N PHE A 295 -4.02 5.19 6.24
CA PHE A 295 -3.09 6.27 5.94
C PHE A 295 -3.31 6.73 4.50
N THR A 296 -2.78 7.90 4.16
CA THR A 296 -2.72 8.41 2.80
C THR A 296 -1.30 8.29 2.28
N LEU A 297 -1.14 7.90 1.01
CA LEU A 297 0.15 7.73 0.36
C LEU A 297 0.32 8.77 -0.76
N ASP A 298 1.54 8.98 -1.21
CA ASP A 298 1.83 9.65 -2.48
C ASP A 298 1.70 8.69 -3.69
N GLY A 299 1.96 9.20 -4.90
CA GLY A 299 1.98 8.43 -6.13
C GLY A 299 0.59 7.91 -6.53
N ASN A 300 0.51 6.62 -6.90
CA ASN A 300 -0.72 6.00 -7.39
C ASN A 300 -1.65 5.49 -6.25
N ASN A 301 -1.34 5.78 -4.99
CA ASN A 301 -2.08 5.36 -3.79
C ASN A 301 -2.23 3.84 -3.58
N ARG A 302 -1.58 3.02 -4.42
CA ARG A 302 -1.56 1.57 -4.29
C ARG A 302 -0.29 1.13 -3.60
N TYR A 303 -0.44 0.16 -2.71
CA TYR A 303 0.67 -0.42 -1.98
C TYR A 303 0.44 -1.91 -1.75
N VAL A 304 1.51 -2.62 -1.45
CA VAL A 304 1.47 -4.05 -1.13
C VAL A 304 1.43 -4.28 0.38
N LEU A 305 0.59 -5.21 0.81
CA LEU A 305 0.58 -5.74 2.18
C LEU A 305 1.78 -6.68 2.40
N GLY A 306 2.02 -7.10 3.65
CA GLY A 306 3.13 -8.02 3.99
C GLY A 306 3.08 -9.39 3.29
N ASN A 307 1.94 -9.75 2.69
CA ASN A 307 1.76 -10.94 1.86
C ASN A 307 1.79 -10.63 0.35
N PHE A 308 2.14 -9.41 -0.04
CA PHE A 308 2.20 -8.88 -1.40
C PHE A 308 0.85 -8.70 -2.12
N THR A 309 -0.27 -8.78 -1.39
CA THR A 309 -1.59 -8.36 -1.88
C THR A 309 -1.61 -6.86 -2.11
N VAL A 310 -2.13 -6.43 -3.26
CA VAL A 310 -2.28 -4.99 -3.58
C VAL A 310 -3.56 -4.42 -2.99
N THR A 311 -3.47 -3.23 -2.40
CA THR A 311 -4.62 -2.46 -1.92
C THR A 311 -4.43 -0.95 -2.17
N HIS A 312 -5.41 -0.10 -1.82
CA HIS A 312 -5.45 1.32 -2.16
C HIS A 312 -5.97 2.18 -0.99
N ASN A 313 -5.55 3.44 -0.94
CA ASN A 313 -6.00 4.43 0.06
C ASN A 313 -7.13 5.32 -0.45
N THR A 314 -8.11 5.65 0.39
CA THR A 314 -9.40 6.23 -0.04
C THR A 314 -9.31 7.64 -0.65
N CYS A 315 -10.11 7.91 -1.72
CA CYS A 315 -10.16 9.14 -2.53
C CYS A 315 -11.36 10.08 -2.21
N THR A 316 -11.86 10.07 -0.97
CA THR A 316 -13.20 10.59 -0.59
C THR A 316 -13.44 12.06 -0.97
N ALA A 317 -12.47 12.94 -0.74
CA ALA A 317 -12.65 14.38 -0.95
C ALA A 317 -12.90 14.78 -2.41
N ILE A 318 -12.22 14.09 -3.34
CA ILE A 318 -12.37 14.32 -4.78
C ILE A 318 -13.76 13.89 -5.23
N GLN A 319 -14.29 12.78 -4.71
CA GLN A 319 -15.63 12.32 -5.05
C GLN A 319 -16.71 13.30 -4.56
N VAL A 320 -16.56 13.85 -3.35
CA VAL A 320 -17.47 14.89 -2.84
C VAL A 320 -17.43 16.13 -3.73
N ALA A 321 -16.24 16.56 -4.15
CA ALA A 321 -16.08 17.71 -5.03
C ALA A 321 -16.72 17.50 -6.41
N GLU A 322 -16.47 16.35 -7.05
CA GLU A 322 -16.99 16.07 -8.38
C GLU A 322 -18.52 15.94 -8.40
N GLU A 323 -19.11 15.29 -7.39
CA GLU A 323 -20.57 15.21 -7.25
C GLU A 323 -21.20 16.58 -6.96
N TYR A 324 -20.49 17.45 -6.24
CA TYR A 324 -20.91 18.83 -6.01
C TYR A 324 -20.92 19.63 -7.32
N ILE A 325 -19.86 19.52 -8.12
CA ILE A 325 -19.71 20.21 -9.42
C ILE A 325 -20.79 19.80 -10.44
N LEU A 326 -21.29 18.56 -10.36
CA LEU A 326 -22.32 18.06 -11.28
C LEU A 326 -23.70 18.69 -11.08
N ARG A 327 -23.95 19.31 -9.92
CA ARG A 327 -25.24 19.92 -9.59
C ARG A 327 -25.33 21.33 -10.15
N PRO A 328 -26.26 21.61 -11.08
CA PRO A 328 -26.39 22.93 -11.70
C PRO A 328 -26.59 24.06 -10.70
N GLU A 329 -27.20 23.76 -9.54
CA GLU A 329 -27.49 24.75 -8.49
C GLU A 329 -26.24 25.27 -7.76
N PHE A 330 -25.07 24.66 -8.00
CA PHE A 330 -23.81 24.98 -7.31
C PHE A 330 -22.64 25.33 -8.24
N GLN A 331 -22.90 25.61 -9.53
CA GLN A 331 -21.86 25.88 -10.53
C GLN A 331 -21.34 27.33 -10.53
N ASP A 332 -21.95 28.22 -9.76
CA ASP A 332 -21.62 29.65 -9.78
C ASP A 332 -20.23 29.95 -9.17
N LYS A 333 -19.65 28.98 -8.43
CA LYS A 333 -18.37 29.10 -7.73
C LYS A 333 -17.53 27.83 -7.86
N LYS A 334 -16.22 28.02 -8.00
CA LYS A 334 -15.23 26.93 -8.00
C LYS A 334 -15.11 26.31 -6.61
N VAL A 335 -14.87 24.99 -6.56
CA VAL A 335 -14.48 24.29 -5.33
C VAL A 335 -13.16 24.87 -4.84
N LEU A 336 -13.10 25.32 -3.58
CA LEU A 336 -11.86 25.80 -2.97
C LEU A 336 -11.24 24.70 -2.12
N VAL A 337 -10.03 24.28 -2.48
CA VAL A 337 -9.22 23.34 -1.71
C VAL A 337 -8.14 24.11 -0.97
N VAL A 338 -8.21 24.11 0.36
CA VAL A 338 -7.20 24.70 1.23
C VAL A 338 -6.36 23.59 1.83
N ALA A 339 -5.10 23.51 1.40
CA ALA A 339 -4.18 22.45 1.80
C ALA A 339 -2.72 22.90 1.63
N SER A 340 -1.75 22.13 2.12
CA SER A 340 -0.33 22.40 1.88
C SER A 340 0.02 22.28 0.38
N SER A 341 1.09 22.93 -0.08
CA SER A 341 1.48 22.91 -1.51
C SER A 341 1.65 21.49 -2.06
N ALA A 342 2.23 20.58 -1.27
CA ALA A 342 2.37 19.17 -1.65
C ALA A 342 1.01 18.46 -1.79
N VAL A 343 0.06 18.75 -0.90
CA VAL A 343 -1.29 18.20 -0.98
C VAL A 343 -2.03 18.77 -2.18
N GLN A 344 -1.87 20.05 -2.51
CA GLN A 344 -2.52 20.65 -3.69
C GLN A 344 -2.08 19.97 -4.99
N GLU A 345 -0.78 19.76 -5.19
CA GLU A 345 -0.24 19.07 -6.37
C GLU A 345 -0.76 17.63 -6.46
N ASN A 346 -0.77 16.91 -5.33
CA ASN A 346 -1.33 15.56 -5.24
C ASN A 346 -2.83 15.53 -5.52
N PHE A 347 -3.61 16.45 -4.94
CA PHE A 347 -5.06 16.53 -5.18
C PHE A 347 -5.34 16.76 -6.66
N ARG A 348 -4.57 17.62 -7.33
CA ARG A 348 -4.70 17.91 -8.76
C ARG A 348 -4.42 16.70 -9.64
N THR A 349 -3.34 15.97 -9.37
CA THR A 349 -3.01 14.73 -10.10
C THR A 349 -4.00 13.59 -9.82
N GLN A 350 -4.64 13.58 -8.66
CA GLN A 350 -5.66 12.59 -8.30
C GLN A 350 -7.05 12.91 -8.88
N ILE A 351 -7.35 14.19 -9.16
CA ILE A 351 -8.53 14.57 -9.96
C ILE A 351 -8.38 13.90 -11.33
N PHE A 352 -7.41 14.32 -12.13
CA PHE A 352 -7.18 13.65 -13.42
C PHE A 352 -5.78 13.91 -13.98
N ASP A 353 -5.04 12.85 -14.18
CA ASP A 353 -3.73 12.81 -14.82
C ASP A 353 -3.82 12.14 -16.19
N VAL A 354 -3.54 12.91 -17.24
CA VAL A 354 -3.60 12.44 -18.63
C VAL A 354 -2.59 11.32 -18.90
N THR A 355 -1.44 11.30 -18.22
CA THR A 355 -0.41 10.25 -18.43
C THR A 355 -0.91 8.85 -18.06
N ARG A 356 -1.97 8.76 -17.24
CA ARG A 356 -2.60 7.50 -16.80
C ARG A 356 -3.71 7.01 -17.73
N VAL A 357 -4.05 7.75 -18.78
CA VAL A 357 -5.04 7.34 -19.78
C VAL A 357 -4.41 6.35 -20.77
N LYS A 358 -5.14 5.29 -21.10
CA LYS A 358 -4.74 4.28 -22.09
C LYS A 358 -5.82 4.18 -23.15
N GLN A 359 -5.43 3.90 -24.39
CA GLN A 359 -6.35 3.58 -25.46
C GLN A 359 -6.39 2.06 -25.65
N ASP A 360 -7.59 1.50 -25.70
CA ASP A 360 -7.76 0.08 -26.00
C ASP A 360 -7.67 -0.19 -27.52
N PRO A 361 -7.62 -1.46 -27.96
CA PRO A 361 -7.56 -1.79 -29.39
C PRO A 361 -8.77 -1.35 -30.22
N THR A 362 -9.89 -0.96 -29.59
CA THR A 362 -11.09 -0.45 -30.26
C THR A 362 -11.07 1.06 -30.43
N GLY A 363 -10.05 1.73 -29.86
CA GLY A 363 -9.90 3.17 -29.88
C GLY A 363 -10.51 3.88 -28.66
N LEU A 364 -11.10 3.15 -27.72
CA LEU A 364 -11.75 3.71 -26.53
C LEU A 364 -10.70 4.14 -25.49
N LEU A 365 -10.88 5.34 -24.92
CA LEU A 365 -10.03 5.84 -23.84
C LEU A 365 -10.47 5.28 -22.49
N MET A 366 -9.50 4.76 -21.74
CA MET A 366 -9.67 4.10 -20.45
C MET A 366 -8.77 4.77 -19.41
N SER A 367 -9.35 5.07 -18.24
CA SER A 367 -8.66 5.70 -17.11
C SER A 367 -9.26 5.19 -15.80
N GLN A 368 -8.40 4.84 -14.84
CA GLN A 368 -8.77 4.34 -13.52
C GLN A 368 -8.30 5.37 -12.47
N GLN A 369 -9.07 6.45 -12.38
CA GLN A 369 -8.80 7.64 -11.56
C GLN A 369 -10.07 8.05 -10.79
N CYS A 370 -9.94 8.97 -9.84
CA CYS A 370 -10.96 9.19 -8.81
C CYS A 370 -12.23 9.90 -9.32
N THR A 371 -12.23 10.43 -10.55
CA THR A 371 -13.31 11.23 -11.15
C THR A 371 -14.19 10.46 -12.15
N GLY A 372 -14.09 9.13 -12.21
CA GLY A 372 -14.87 8.31 -13.15
C GLY A 372 -14.61 8.65 -14.63
N ARG A 373 -15.67 8.82 -15.45
CA ARG A 373 -15.55 9.05 -16.90
C ARG A 373 -15.61 10.52 -17.35
N ARG A 374 -15.86 11.48 -16.46
CA ARG A 374 -16.09 12.89 -16.84
C ARG A 374 -14.98 13.48 -17.72
N TYR A 375 -13.74 13.40 -17.24
CA TYR A 375 -12.57 13.91 -17.98
C TYR A 375 -12.21 13.03 -19.17
N LEU A 376 -12.48 11.71 -19.11
CA LEU A 376 -12.34 10.80 -20.26
C LEU A 376 -13.28 11.19 -21.41
N GLU A 377 -14.55 11.46 -21.12
CA GLU A 377 -15.55 11.85 -22.12
C GLU A 377 -15.19 13.18 -22.79
N GLN A 378 -14.57 14.10 -22.05
CA GLN A 378 -14.04 15.35 -22.61
C GLN A 378 -12.85 15.11 -23.54
N LEU A 379 -11.94 14.20 -23.16
CA LEU A 379 -10.85 13.78 -24.04
C LEU A 379 -11.36 13.08 -25.31
N GLU A 380 -12.40 12.24 -25.19
CA GLU A 380 -13.06 11.57 -26.32
C GLU A 380 -13.69 12.59 -27.29
N ARG A 381 -14.32 13.66 -26.78
CA ARG A 381 -14.83 14.77 -27.61
C ARG A 381 -13.69 15.52 -28.32
N ALA A 382 -12.60 15.81 -27.63
CA ALA A 382 -11.44 16.46 -28.24
C ALA A 382 -10.79 15.59 -29.34
N GLN A 383 -10.83 14.25 -29.22
CA GLN A 383 -10.40 13.35 -30.29
C GLN A 383 -11.25 13.49 -31.56
N THR A 384 -12.57 13.63 -31.43
CA THR A 384 -13.48 13.84 -32.58
C THR A 384 -13.24 15.16 -33.30
N GLU A 385 -12.61 16.13 -32.63
CA GLU A 385 -12.22 17.44 -33.17
C GLU A 385 -10.79 17.48 -33.74
N GLY A 386 -10.13 16.31 -33.86
CA GLY A 386 -8.83 16.16 -34.55
C GLY A 386 -7.61 15.95 -33.64
N LEU A 387 -7.76 16.01 -32.31
CA LEU A 387 -6.67 15.74 -31.35
C LEU A 387 -6.55 14.25 -31.04
N ARG A 388 -6.03 13.47 -31.99
CA ARG A 388 -5.85 12.01 -31.82
C ARG A 388 -4.83 11.68 -30.73
N TRP A 389 -5.20 10.77 -29.83
CA TRP A 389 -4.39 10.31 -28.69
C TRP A 389 -3.04 9.67 -29.05
N GLU A 390 -2.96 9.04 -30.22
CA GLU A 390 -1.77 8.34 -30.68
C GLU A 390 -0.59 9.30 -30.91
N ASN A 391 -0.85 10.57 -31.21
CA ASN A 391 0.17 11.59 -31.45
C ASN A 391 0.67 12.18 -30.10
N PRO A 392 1.98 12.06 -29.78
CA PRO A 392 2.55 12.63 -28.55
C PRO A 392 2.32 14.13 -28.37
N GLU A 393 2.40 14.94 -29.43
CA GLU A 393 2.15 16.39 -29.34
C GLU A 393 0.69 16.71 -29.00
N ASN A 394 -0.24 15.85 -29.43
CA ASN A 394 -1.65 15.98 -29.05
C ASN A 394 -1.87 15.63 -27.59
N ARG A 395 -1.07 14.73 -26.98
CA ARG A 395 -1.21 14.39 -25.56
C ARG A 395 -0.88 15.57 -24.64
N GLU A 396 0.10 16.39 -25.01
CA GLU A 396 0.41 17.63 -24.28
C GLU A 396 -0.72 18.66 -24.39
N LYS A 397 -1.31 18.80 -25.58
CA LYS A 397 -2.49 19.65 -25.80
C LYS A 397 -3.71 19.16 -25.02
N LEU A 398 -3.95 17.85 -25.00
CA LEU A 398 -5.01 17.21 -24.23
C LEU A 398 -4.78 17.37 -22.71
N ASN A 399 -3.54 17.25 -22.24
CA ASN A 399 -3.20 17.56 -20.86
C ASN A 399 -3.50 19.02 -20.52
N SER A 400 -3.15 19.95 -21.42
CA SER A 400 -3.46 21.38 -21.23
C SER A 400 -4.97 21.64 -21.15
N ILE A 401 -5.78 20.95 -21.95
CA ILE A 401 -7.25 21.02 -21.90
C ILE A 401 -7.78 20.50 -20.56
N VAL A 402 -7.28 19.35 -20.09
CA VAL A 402 -7.66 18.79 -18.79
C VAL A 402 -7.27 19.72 -17.65
N GLN A 403 -6.04 20.24 -17.65
CA GLN A 403 -5.60 21.16 -16.60
C GLN A 403 -6.44 22.43 -16.58
N LYS A 404 -6.78 22.98 -17.76
CA LYS A 404 -7.70 24.11 -17.86
C LYS A 404 -9.09 23.76 -17.31
N MET A 405 -9.60 22.57 -17.60
CA MET A 405 -10.89 22.12 -17.08
C MET A 405 -10.86 21.99 -15.54
N ILE A 406 -9.78 21.45 -14.98
CA ILE A 406 -9.60 21.41 -13.52
C ILE A 406 -9.60 22.84 -12.97
N ASP A 407 -8.86 23.76 -13.59
CA ASP A 407 -8.81 25.15 -13.18
C ASP A 407 -10.16 25.87 -13.33
N ASP A 408 -11.04 25.43 -14.23
CA ASP A 408 -12.40 25.99 -14.39
C ASP A 408 -13.31 25.62 -13.19
N PHE A 409 -13.03 24.50 -12.50
CA PHE A 409 -13.86 24.01 -11.39
C PHE A 409 -13.21 24.10 -10.01
N TYR A 410 -11.88 24.21 -9.92
CA TYR A 410 -11.13 24.18 -8.67
C TYR A 410 -10.24 25.41 -8.51
N ASP A 411 -10.19 25.94 -7.29
CA ASP A 411 -9.16 26.85 -6.81
C ASP A 411 -8.36 26.17 -5.69
N PHE A 412 -7.04 26.33 -5.69
CA PHE A 412 -6.15 25.78 -4.66
C PHE A 412 -5.47 26.92 -3.88
N SER A 413 -5.39 26.79 -2.55
CA SER A 413 -4.70 27.76 -1.71
C SER A 413 -3.95 27.09 -0.57
N GLY A 414 -2.76 27.60 -0.25
CA GLY A 414 -2.08 27.26 1.01
C GLY A 414 -2.89 27.72 2.22
N GLY A 415 -2.84 26.99 3.33
CA GLY A 415 -3.52 27.40 4.58
C GLY A 415 -3.10 28.80 5.06
N ILE A 416 -1.80 29.06 5.12
CA ILE A 416 -1.25 30.38 5.48
C ILE A 416 -1.65 31.45 4.46
N GLN A 417 -1.59 31.13 3.17
CA GLN A 417 -1.95 32.06 2.09
C GLN A 417 -3.43 32.46 2.17
N PHE A 418 -4.29 31.48 2.43
CA PHE A 418 -5.72 31.67 2.62
C PHE A 418 -5.99 32.55 3.84
N ALA A 419 -5.38 32.21 4.99
CA ALA A 419 -5.53 32.98 6.23
C ALA A 419 -5.09 34.44 6.05
N ASN A 420 -3.94 34.67 5.41
CA ASN A 420 -3.43 36.00 5.11
C ASN A 420 -4.33 36.79 4.15
N LEU A 421 -4.95 36.12 3.16
CA LEU A 421 -5.91 36.75 2.26
C LEU A 421 -7.12 37.29 3.02
N VAL A 422 -7.70 36.46 3.89
CA VAL A 422 -8.87 36.82 4.70
C VAL A 422 -8.52 37.96 5.67
N ASP A 423 -7.37 37.88 6.34
CA ASP A 423 -6.93 38.91 7.29
C ASP A 423 -6.62 40.26 6.61
N LYS A 424 -5.98 40.22 5.43
CA LYS A 424 -5.74 41.42 4.61
C LYS A 424 -7.05 42.07 4.18
N LYS A 425 -8.04 41.28 3.75
CA LYS A 425 -9.37 41.80 3.37
C LYS A 425 -10.08 42.42 4.56
N LYS A 426 -10.04 41.77 5.72
CA LYS A 426 -10.61 42.28 6.97
C LYS A 426 -9.97 43.61 7.40
N THR A 427 -8.66 43.74 7.23
CA THR A 427 -7.92 44.95 7.66
C THR A 427 -8.12 46.13 6.72
N ASN A 428 -8.24 45.87 5.40
CA ASN A 428 -8.28 46.92 4.39
C ASN A 428 -9.70 47.35 4.00
N LEU A 429 -10.73 46.57 4.35
CA LEU A 429 -12.13 46.86 4.00
C LEU A 429 -12.90 47.36 5.21
N SER A 430 -13.95 48.15 4.97
CA SER A 430 -14.95 48.42 6.01
C SER A 430 -15.65 47.12 6.42
N ALA A 431 -16.30 47.10 7.59
CA ALA A 431 -17.02 45.91 8.04
C ALA A 431 -18.11 45.48 7.05
N ALA A 432 -18.82 46.43 6.44
CA ALA A 432 -19.85 46.16 5.43
C ALA A 432 -19.24 45.58 4.15
N ASP A 433 -18.14 46.15 3.68
CA ASP A 433 -17.47 45.69 2.46
C ASP A 433 -16.80 44.32 2.65
N PHE A 434 -16.28 44.04 3.84
CA PHE A 434 -15.76 42.71 4.18
C PHE A 434 -16.87 41.66 4.17
N THR A 435 -18.02 41.96 4.78
CA THR A 435 -19.19 41.07 4.75
C THR A 435 -19.68 40.83 3.32
N ALA A 436 -19.77 41.89 2.50
CA ALA A 436 -20.12 41.77 1.10
C ALA A 436 -19.13 40.90 0.32
N TRP A 437 -17.83 41.06 0.57
CA TRP A 437 -16.78 40.23 -0.04
C TRP A 437 -16.89 38.75 0.38
N VAL A 438 -17.20 38.46 1.65
CA VAL A 438 -17.40 37.07 2.09
C VAL A 438 -18.59 36.44 1.38
N HIS A 439 -19.72 37.16 1.29
CA HIS A 439 -20.88 36.67 0.54
C HIS A 439 -20.56 36.43 -0.93
N GLU A 440 -19.89 37.38 -1.57
CA GLU A 440 -19.46 37.24 -2.96
C GLU A 440 -18.52 36.05 -3.18
N THR A 441 -17.64 35.75 -2.21
CA THR A 441 -16.56 34.77 -2.39
C THR A 441 -16.94 33.36 -1.94
N PHE A 442 -17.81 33.22 -0.94
CA PHE A 442 -18.05 31.96 -0.22
C PHE A 442 -19.52 31.51 -0.17
N ASP A 443 -20.50 32.37 -0.50
CA ASP A 443 -21.89 31.91 -0.55
C ASP A 443 -22.05 30.81 -1.61
N GLY A 444 -22.73 29.73 -1.23
CA GLY A 444 -22.96 28.57 -2.10
C GLY A 444 -21.68 27.90 -2.62
N ARG A 445 -20.53 28.09 -1.96
CA ARG A 445 -19.24 27.51 -2.38
C ARG A 445 -18.91 26.24 -1.61
N LEU A 446 -18.31 25.25 -2.27
CA LEU A 446 -17.68 24.11 -1.58
C LEU A 446 -16.27 24.48 -1.13
N LEU A 447 -16.04 24.43 0.18
CA LEU A 447 -14.74 24.62 0.81
C LEU A 447 -14.26 23.29 1.39
N ILE A 448 -13.17 22.76 0.84
CA ILE A 448 -12.46 21.58 1.34
C ILE A 448 -11.22 22.07 2.09
N VAL A 449 -11.09 21.71 3.36
CA VAL A 449 -9.89 21.98 4.15
C VAL A 449 -9.28 20.66 4.56
N ASP A 450 -8.09 20.39 4.03
CA ASP A 450 -7.28 19.25 4.45
C ASP A 450 -6.42 19.62 5.67
N GLU A 451 -6.02 18.62 6.45
CA GLU A 451 -5.31 18.81 7.72
C GLU A 451 -6.10 19.67 8.73
N ALA A 452 -7.43 19.50 8.79
CA ALA A 452 -8.33 20.35 9.58
C ALA A 452 -8.03 20.33 11.10
N HIS A 453 -7.31 19.34 11.61
CA HIS A 453 -6.76 19.37 12.98
C HIS A 453 -5.84 20.55 13.26
N SER A 454 -5.27 21.18 12.23
CA SER A 454 -4.45 22.38 12.37
C SER A 454 -5.26 23.62 12.77
N LEU A 455 -6.59 23.54 12.86
CA LEU A 455 -7.46 24.64 13.32
C LEU A 455 -7.48 24.82 14.85
N ARG A 456 -6.63 24.09 15.60
CA ARG A 456 -6.48 24.22 17.06
C ARG A 456 -5.95 25.60 17.45
N GLU A 457 -6.45 26.12 18.57
CA GLU A 457 -6.05 27.44 19.09
C GLU A 457 -4.69 27.42 19.84
N ASP A 458 -4.20 26.23 20.22
CA ASP A 458 -2.96 26.04 20.99
C ASP A 458 -1.70 25.82 20.12
N ASP A 459 -1.87 25.76 18.80
CA ASP A 459 -0.78 25.62 17.83
C ASP A 459 -0.18 27.00 17.44
N THR A 460 0.79 26.98 16.53
CA THR A 460 1.50 28.15 15.99
C THR A 460 0.58 29.34 15.64
N LYS A 461 1.14 30.56 15.64
CA LYS A 461 0.41 31.80 15.28
C LYS A 461 -0.34 31.68 13.94
N GLU A 462 0.21 30.91 13.01
CA GLU A 462 -0.34 30.66 11.68
C GLU A 462 -1.61 29.81 11.72
N ASN A 463 -1.61 28.73 12.52
CA ASN A 463 -2.75 27.84 12.73
C ASN A 463 -3.92 28.59 13.38
N LYS A 464 -3.61 29.45 14.36
CA LYS A 464 -4.61 30.34 14.98
C LYS A 464 -5.26 31.28 13.96
N LEU A 465 -4.45 31.88 13.07
CA LEU A 465 -4.97 32.78 12.04
C LEU A 465 -5.89 32.04 11.04
N MET A 466 -5.52 30.82 10.68
CA MET A 466 -6.32 29.95 9.80
C MET A 466 -7.67 29.61 10.45
N SER A 467 -7.66 29.18 11.72
CA SER A 467 -8.86 28.89 12.50
C SER A 467 -9.80 30.11 12.60
N GLU A 468 -9.27 31.27 12.97
CA GLU A 468 -10.05 32.51 13.04
C GLU A 468 -10.65 32.91 11.69
N SER A 469 -9.92 32.68 10.60
CA SER A 469 -10.37 33.01 9.24
C SER A 469 -11.57 32.14 8.84
N ILE A 470 -11.49 30.83 9.06
CA ILE A 470 -12.60 29.91 8.78
C ILE A 470 -13.82 30.21 9.64
N GLN A 471 -13.63 30.48 10.94
CA GLN A 471 -14.73 30.83 11.84
C GLN A 471 -15.48 32.08 11.35
N ARG A 472 -14.74 33.14 10.96
CA ARG A 472 -15.34 34.38 10.43
C ARG A 472 -16.13 34.13 9.15
N ILE A 473 -15.59 33.32 8.23
CA ILE A 473 -16.26 32.98 6.98
C ILE A 473 -17.55 32.20 7.28
N ALA A 474 -17.48 31.16 8.12
CA ALA A 474 -18.65 30.35 8.48
C ALA A 474 -19.77 31.17 9.14
N GLN A 475 -19.42 32.20 9.93
CA GLN A 475 -20.40 33.11 10.54
C GLN A 475 -21.16 33.92 9.49
N ILE A 476 -20.51 34.32 8.40
CA ILE A 476 -21.06 35.26 7.41
C ILE A 476 -21.66 34.51 6.21
N ALA A 477 -20.90 33.61 5.58
CA ALA A 477 -21.27 32.97 4.31
C ALA A 477 -22.54 32.12 4.41
N ASN A 478 -23.40 32.15 3.39
CA ASN A 478 -24.65 31.42 3.31
C ASN A 478 -24.56 30.22 2.36
N GLY A 479 -25.05 29.06 2.78
CA GLY A 479 -25.10 27.87 1.91
C GLY A 479 -23.73 27.31 1.52
N MET A 480 -22.65 27.73 2.18
CA MET A 480 -21.31 27.17 1.99
C MET A 480 -21.34 25.69 2.39
N THR A 481 -20.85 24.82 1.52
CA THR A 481 -20.65 23.39 1.85
C THR A 481 -19.24 23.23 2.39
N LEU A 482 -19.10 22.72 3.60
CA LEU A 482 -17.82 22.64 4.29
C LEU A 482 -17.41 21.17 4.46
N VAL A 483 -16.22 20.82 3.96
CA VAL A 483 -15.65 19.47 4.08
C VAL A 483 -14.32 19.59 4.80
N PHE A 484 -14.26 19.07 6.01
CA PHE A 484 -13.03 18.96 6.77
C PHE A 484 -12.47 17.56 6.67
N LEU A 485 -11.24 17.47 6.18
CA LEU A 485 -10.45 16.26 6.15
C LEU A 485 -9.40 16.37 7.24
N THR A 486 -9.33 15.35 8.09
CA THR A 486 -8.26 15.29 9.07
C THR A 486 -7.83 13.86 9.30
N ALA A 487 -6.52 13.70 9.34
CA ALA A 487 -5.80 12.47 9.52
C ALA A 487 -5.39 12.23 11.00
N THR A 488 -5.25 13.30 11.77
CA THR A 488 -4.88 13.21 13.19
C THR A 488 -6.12 13.22 14.09
N PRO A 489 -6.10 12.49 15.23
CA PRO A 489 -7.18 12.54 16.21
C PRO A 489 -7.37 13.97 16.72
N MET A 490 -8.60 14.47 16.69
CA MET A 490 -8.98 15.81 17.17
C MET A 490 -9.14 15.87 18.71
N PHE A 491 -8.42 15.03 19.47
CA PHE A 491 -8.76 14.67 20.85
C PHE A 491 -7.61 14.81 21.86
N ASN A 492 -6.67 15.74 21.67
CA ASN A 492 -5.71 16.01 22.76
C ASN A 492 -6.43 16.60 23.98
N GLY A 493 -7.59 17.24 23.77
CA GLY A 493 -8.55 17.59 24.81
C GLY A 493 -9.98 17.64 24.29
N PHE A 494 -10.96 17.28 25.12
CA PHE A 494 -12.39 17.29 24.76
C PHE A 494 -12.91 18.68 24.34
N GLN A 495 -12.17 19.75 24.63
CA GLN A 495 -12.52 21.11 24.28
C GLN A 495 -12.30 21.42 22.79
N GLU A 496 -11.37 20.72 22.13
CA GLU A 496 -10.96 20.96 20.75
C GLU A 496 -12.11 20.74 19.75
N ILE A 497 -12.97 19.74 20.02
CA ILE A 497 -14.13 19.45 19.18
C ILE A 497 -15.12 20.62 19.11
N MET A 498 -15.10 21.50 20.11
CA MET A 498 -16.02 22.64 20.17
C MET A 498 -15.78 23.66 19.07
N ILE A 499 -14.55 23.79 18.59
CA ILE A 499 -14.23 24.69 17.47
C ILE A 499 -15.01 24.23 16.22
N PHE A 500 -14.96 22.93 15.91
CA PHE A 500 -15.66 22.35 14.77
C PHE A 500 -17.18 22.44 14.90
N PHE A 501 -17.73 22.10 16.07
CA PHE A 501 -19.17 22.25 16.31
C PHE A 501 -19.64 23.70 16.09
N ASN A 502 -18.89 24.68 16.60
CA ASN A 502 -19.23 26.08 16.38
C ASN A 502 -19.16 26.47 14.91
N ILE A 503 -18.11 26.04 14.20
CA ILE A 503 -17.98 26.27 12.75
C ILE A 503 -19.17 25.67 12.01
N PHE A 504 -19.54 24.41 12.27
CA PHE A 504 -20.68 23.76 11.62
C PHE A 504 -22.00 24.45 11.94
N LEU A 505 -22.25 24.81 13.20
CA LEU A 505 -23.47 25.51 13.59
C LEU A 505 -23.57 26.93 12.98
N TRP A 506 -22.45 27.64 12.87
CA TRP A 506 -22.39 28.92 12.16
C TRP A 506 -22.62 28.75 10.66
N ASN A 507 -22.02 27.73 10.05
CA ASN A 507 -22.17 27.42 8.63
C ASN A 507 -23.63 27.06 8.28
N ASP A 508 -24.27 26.24 9.12
CA ASP A 508 -25.67 25.82 8.99
C ASP A 508 -26.67 26.88 9.46
N LYS A 509 -26.19 28.04 9.93
CA LYS A 509 -26.99 29.13 10.50
C LYS A 509 -27.90 28.70 11.67
N ARG A 510 -27.50 27.64 12.38
CA ARG A 510 -28.17 27.14 13.60
C ARG A 510 -27.77 27.90 14.86
N GLN A 511 -26.74 28.73 14.79
CA GLN A 511 -26.38 29.67 15.86
C GLN A 511 -25.99 31.03 15.29
N THR A 512 -26.23 32.10 16.06
CA THR A 512 -25.86 33.46 15.64
C THR A 512 -24.34 33.68 15.74
N ALA A 513 -23.80 34.65 14.99
CA ALA A 513 -22.37 34.97 15.00
C ALA A 513 -21.82 35.36 16.40
N LYS A 514 -22.69 35.84 17.29
CA LYS A 514 -22.32 36.21 18.68
C LYS A 514 -22.40 35.02 19.65
N GLN A 515 -23.12 33.96 19.30
CA GLN A 515 -23.26 32.77 20.12
C GLN A 515 -22.09 31.83 19.85
N ARG A 516 -21.45 31.37 20.92
CA ARG A 516 -20.38 30.38 20.88
C ARG A 516 -20.62 29.37 21.99
N ILE A 517 -20.71 28.10 21.63
CA ILE A 517 -20.79 27.01 22.60
C ILE A 517 -19.38 26.79 23.17
N THR A 518 -19.24 26.87 24.47
CA THR A 518 -17.97 26.63 25.17
C THR A 518 -17.93 25.22 25.73
N ALA A 519 -16.75 24.61 25.87
CA ALA A 519 -16.67 23.26 26.41
C ALA A 519 -17.32 23.12 27.80
N ASN A 520 -17.19 24.15 28.65
CA ASN A 520 -17.76 24.18 29.99
C ASN A 520 -19.30 24.10 30.04
N THR A 521 -20.01 24.34 28.93
CA THR A 521 -21.47 24.18 28.91
C THR A 521 -21.89 22.73 28.68
N ILE A 522 -21.01 21.90 28.11
CA ILE A 522 -21.31 20.51 27.73
C ILE A 522 -20.55 19.51 28.61
N PHE A 523 -19.33 19.86 29.00
CA PHE A 523 -18.40 18.97 29.69
C PHE A 523 -18.07 19.47 31.10
N ASN A 524 -17.85 18.53 32.00
CA ASN A 524 -17.15 18.74 33.26
C ASN A 524 -15.65 18.92 33.02
N GLY A 525 -14.91 19.36 34.05
CA GLY A 525 -13.46 19.59 33.94
C GLY A 525 -12.64 18.35 33.60
N ASP A 526 -13.19 17.15 33.80
CA ASP A 526 -12.59 15.85 33.47
C ASP A 526 -13.01 15.32 32.08
N GLY A 527 -13.78 16.10 31.31
CA GLY A 527 -14.25 15.72 29.97
C GLY A 527 -15.49 14.82 29.94
N THR A 528 -16.07 14.49 31.11
CA THR A 528 -17.38 13.80 31.15
C THR A 528 -18.51 14.76 30.78
N PHE A 529 -19.59 14.26 30.19
CA PHE A 529 -20.76 15.08 29.89
C PHE A 529 -21.42 15.58 31.18
N LYS A 530 -21.83 16.84 31.19
CA LYS A 530 -22.76 17.36 32.19
C LYS A 530 -24.10 16.65 32.00
N THR A 531 -24.61 16.00 33.05
CA THR A 531 -25.97 15.46 33.04
C THR A 531 -26.96 16.59 32.79
N ALA A 532 -27.86 16.36 31.84
CA ALA A 532 -28.86 17.33 31.37
C ALA A 532 -29.82 17.79 32.47
#